data_AF-A0A932IL55-F1
#
_entry.id   AF-A0A932IL55-F1
#
_cell.length_a   1.000
_cell.length_b   1.000
_cell.length_c   1.000
_cell.angle_alpha   90.00
_cell.angle_beta   90.00
_cell.angle_gamma   90.00
#
_symmetry.space_group_name_H-M   'P 1'
#
loop_
_entity.id
_entity.type
_entity.pdbx_description
1 polymer ?
#
loop_
_entity_poly.entity_id
_entity_poly.type
_entity_poly.pdbx_seq_one_letter_code
_entity_poly.pdbx_strand_id
1 'polypeptide(L)'
;MTRTFITRTTALWLFCSFFASMLFGQSTTDSLLSLERIFLKPYIAGTRPSNPVLSNDGGFLLFSWDDKAMNKYRNWLMNSDGSGLHQIADTTIGEIELSTDSRTVACTRNGDIFITDTSFATFERVTKTQSWEGGLRWSP
;
A
#
# COMPACT_ATOMS: atom_id res chain seq x y z
N MET A 1 62.22 -48.93 38.06
CA MET A 1 60.93 -49.66 37.98
C MET A 1 60.05 -49.19 39.14
N THR A 2 59.31 -48.10 38.99
CA THR A 2 58.27 -47.68 39.96
C THR A 2 57.34 -46.66 39.31
N ARG A 3 56.05 -46.99 39.22
CA ARG A 3 54.95 -46.09 38.83
C ARG A 3 54.50 -45.29 40.04
N THR A 4 54.16 -44.02 39.86
CA THR A 4 53.20 -43.33 40.74
C THR A 4 52.34 -42.37 39.91
N PHE A 5 51.04 -42.68 39.86
CA PHE A 5 49.95 -41.81 39.40
C PHE A 5 49.67 -40.75 40.47
N ILE A 6 49.23 -39.55 40.08
CA ILE A 6 48.32 -38.63 40.80
C ILE A 6 48.06 -37.44 39.85
N THR A 7 46.93 -37.48 39.11
CA THR A 7 45.71 -36.66 39.32
C THR A 7 45.90 -35.18 38.99
N ARG A 8 44.98 -34.42 38.41
CA ARG A 8 43.62 -34.58 37.86
C ARG A 8 43.24 -33.12 37.48
N THR A 9 42.33 -32.98 36.52
CA THR A 9 41.26 -31.96 36.55
C THR A 9 41.63 -30.47 36.60
N THR A 10 41.98 -29.85 35.48
CA THR A 10 41.71 -28.40 35.25
C THR A 10 41.51 -28.04 33.77
N ALA A 11 41.12 -28.99 32.91
CA ALA A 11 40.92 -28.70 31.48
C ALA A 11 39.54 -29.14 30.95
N LEU A 12 38.56 -29.26 31.85
CA LEU A 12 37.21 -29.73 31.50
C LEU A 12 36.10 -28.91 32.18
N TRP A 13 36.28 -27.60 32.33
CA TRP A 13 35.24 -26.69 32.84
C TRP A 13 35.24 -25.31 32.17
N LEU A 14 35.89 -25.16 31.01
CA LEU A 14 35.84 -23.92 30.22
C LEU A 14 35.28 -24.12 28.81
N PHE A 15 34.92 -25.35 28.43
CA PHE A 15 34.32 -25.62 27.12
C PHE A 15 32.79 -25.66 27.14
N CYS A 16 32.14 -25.75 28.31
CA CYS A 16 30.67 -25.74 28.42
C CYS A 16 30.06 -24.34 28.56
N SER A 17 30.85 -23.27 28.70
CA SER A 17 30.30 -21.93 28.95
C SER A 17 30.14 -21.09 27.68
N PHE A 18 30.66 -21.53 26.53
CA PHE A 18 30.58 -20.75 25.28
C PHE A 18 29.47 -21.20 24.32
N PHE A 19 28.65 -22.18 24.72
CA PHE A 19 27.53 -22.68 23.92
C PHE A 19 26.15 -22.50 24.59
N ALA A 20 26.06 -21.63 25.60
CA ALA A 20 24.81 -21.41 26.34
C ALA A 20 24.05 -20.13 25.91
N SER A 21 24.60 -19.31 25.01
CA SER A 21 23.99 -18.01 24.64
C SER A 21 23.28 -17.98 23.27
N MET A 22 23.28 -19.07 22.50
CA MET A 22 22.57 -19.14 21.20
C MET A 22 21.17 -19.75 21.29
N LEU A 23 20.52 -19.67 22.46
CA LEU A 23 19.11 -19.99 22.63
C LEU A 23 18.33 -18.77 23.11
N PHE A 24 18.57 -17.62 22.49
CA PHE A 24 17.44 -16.71 22.29
C PHE A 24 16.62 -17.29 21.16
N GLY A 25 15.70 -18.18 21.51
CA GLY A 25 14.62 -18.56 20.61
C GLY A 25 14.04 -17.26 20.07
N GLN A 26 14.01 -17.13 18.75
CA GLN A 26 13.13 -16.15 18.14
C GLN A 26 11.74 -16.49 18.67
N SER A 27 11.25 -15.69 19.61
CA SER A 27 9.80 -15.56 19.79
C SER A 27 9.32 -14.97 18.48
N THR A 28 9.10 -15.83 17.49
CA THR A 28 8.13 -15.54 16.46
C THR A 28 6.84 -15.39 17.26
N THR A 29 6.52 -14.16 17.63
CA THR A 29 5.14 -13.71 17.66
C THR A 29 4.64 -13.84 16.23
N ASP A 30 4.52 -15.09 15.76
CA ASP A 30 3.57 -15.47 14.75
C ASP A 30 2.25 -15.25 15.46
N SER A 31 1.79 -14.00 15.39
CA SER A 31 0.42 -13.64 15.71
C SER A 31 -0.40 -14.35 14.66
N LEU A 32 -0.56 -15.67 14.87
CA LEU A 32 -1.33 -16.58 14.06
C LEU A 32 -2.59 -15.84 13.67
N LEU A 33 -2.81 -15.72 12.37
CA LEU A 33 -3.93 -15.05 11.76
C LEU A 33 -5.22 -15.58 12.42
N SER A 34 -5.73 -14.91 13.45
CA SER A 34 -6.88 -15.41 14.18
C SER A 34 -8.13 -15.18 13.33
N LEU A 35 -9.09 -16.10 13.43
CA LEU A 35 -10.37 -15.97 12.73
C LEU A 35 -11.04 -14.63 13.08
N GLU A 36 -10.92 -14.20 14.33
CA GLU A 36 -11.40 -12.90 14.79
C GLU A 36 -10.69 -11.74 14.07
N ARG A 37 -9.37 -11.80 13.92
CA ARG A 37 -8.57 -10.74 13.26
C ARG A 37 -8.88 -10.60 11.77
N ILE A 38 -9.26 -11.68 11.08
CA ILE A 38 -9.68 -11.58 9.67
C ILE A 38 -11.10 -11.03 9.49
N PHE A 39 -11.92 -11.01 10.56
CA PHE A 39 -13.28 -10.48 10.54
C PHE A 39 -13.45 -9.11 11.24
N LEU A 40 -12.42 -8.63 11.95
CA LEU A 40 -12.45 -7.33 12.61
C LEU A 40 -12.31 -6.16 11.61
N LYS A 41 -13.02 -5.07 11.88
CA LYS A 41 -12.85 -3.79 11.16
C LYS A 41 -11.74 -2.96 11.82
N PRO A 42 -10.90 -2.26 11.04
CA PRO A 42 -10.86 -2.23 9.58
C PRO A 42 -10.35 -3.54 8.98
N TYR A 43 -10.92 -3.94 7.84
CA TYR A 43 -10.46 -5.12 7.11
C TYR A 43 -9.02 -4.90 6.67
N ILE A 44 -8.16 -5.91 6.85
CA ILE A 44 -6.72 -5.82 6.60
C ILE A 44 -6.41 -5.40 5.16
N ALA A 45 -7.23 -5.83 4.20
CA ALA A 45 -7.04 -5.54 2.78
C ALA A 45 -7.98 -4.45 2.24
N GLY A 46 -8.76 -3.78 3.09
CA GLY A 46 -9.81 -2.88 2.65
C GLY A 46 -10.91 -3.57 1.83
N THR A 47 -11.54 -2.83 0.91
CA THR A 47 -12.50 -3.37 -0.07
C THR A 47 -11.80 -3.80 -1.35
N ARG A 48 -12.55 -4.39 -2.29
CA ARG A 48 -12.07 -4.59 -3.66
C ARG A 48 -11.95 -3.23 -4.36
N PRO A 49 -10.79 -2.89 -4.97
CA PRO A 49 -10.67 -1.75 -5.86
C PRO A 49 -11.72 -1.74 -6.99
N SER A 50 -12.16 -0.55 -7.39
CA SER A 50 -13.16 -0.34 -8.43
C SER A 50 -12.75 0.77 -9.40
N ASN A 51 -13.45 0.86 -10.53
CA ASN A 51 -13.25 1.86 -11.58
C ASN A 51 -11.78 2.02 -12.02
N PRO A 52 -11.07 0.93 -12.38
CA PRO A 52 -9.70 1.04 -12.84
C PRO A 52 -9.63 1.75 -14.20
N VAL A 53 -8.68 2.66 -14.33
CA VAL A 53 -8.32 3.35 -15.58
C VAL A 53 -6.83 3.12 -15.81
N LEU A 54 -6.48 2.37 -16.85
CA LEU A 54 -5.09 2.16 -17.26
C LEU A 54 -4.65 3.30 -18.18
N SER A 55 -3.45 3.82 -17.96
CA SER A 55 -2.79 4.73 -18.90
C SER A 55 -2.57 4.06 -20.26
N ASN A 56 -2.64 4.84 -21.33
CA ASN A 56 -2.54 4.33 -22.70
C ASN A 56 -1.14 3.77 -23.01
N ASP A 57 -0.09 4.28 -22.36
CA ASP A 57 1.26 3.72 -22.40
C ASP A 57 1.46 2.50 -21.48
N GLY A 58 0.44 2.17 -20.67
CA GLY A 58 0.46 1.07 -19.72
C GLY A 58 1.40 1.30 -18.53
N GLY A 59 1.87 2.52 -18.28
CA GLY A 59 2.84 2.81 -17.21
C GLY A 59 2.23 2.83 -15.81
N PHE A 60 0.99 3.30 -15.69
CA PHE A 60 0.29 3.45 -14.41
C PHE A 60 -1.22 3.20 -14.54
N LEU A 61 -1.88 3.03 -13.40
CA LEU A 61 -3.33 2.90 -13.31
C LEU A 61 -3.90 3.73 -12.15
N LEU A 62 -5.09 4.28 -12.40
CA LEU A 62 -5.91 5.02 -11.46
C LEU A 62 -7.11 4.17 -11.07
N PHE A 63 -7.54 4.23 -9.81
CA PHE A 63 -8.66 3.43 -9.32
C PHE A 63 -9.24 3.98 -8.03
N SER A 64 -10.47 3.56 -7.72
CA SER A 64 -11.13 3.87 -6.45
C SER A 64 -10.95 2.72 -5.45
N TRP A 65 -10.57 3.04 -4.22
CA TRP A 65 -10.38 2.03 -3.19
C TRP A 65 -10.62 2.60 -1.79
N ASP A 66 -11.22 1.77 -0.94
CA ASP A 66 -11.36 1.99 0.50
C ASP A 66 -10.42 1.01 1.22
N ASP A 67 -9.21 1.49 1.52
CA ASP A 67 -8.11 0.74 2.12
C ASP A 67 -8.42 0.16 3.50
N LYS A 68 -9.48 0.67 4.16
CA LYS A 68 -9.88 0.29 5.51
C LYS A 68 -11.28 -0.30 5.58
N ALA A 69 -12.00 -0.35 4.46
CA ALA A 69 -13.39 -0.80 4.38
C ALA A 69 -14.29 -0.08 5.41
N MET A 70 -14.12 1.25 5.50
CA MET A 70 -14.90 2.16 6.36
C MET A 70 -15.98 2.94 5.59
N ASN A 71 -16.30 2.50 4.37
CA ASN A 71 -17.13 3.21 3.40
C ASN A 71 -16.55 4.59 3.03
N LYS A 72 -15.23 4.66 2.85
CA LYS A 72 -14.49 5.87 2.51
C LYS A 72 -13.64 5.66 1.26
N TYR A 73 -14.30 5.59 0.11
CA TYR A 73 -13.62 5.46 -1.18
C TYR A 73 -12.78 6.69 -1.48
N ARG A 74 -11.56 6.45 -1.94
CA ARG A 74 -10.58 7.46 -2.38
C ARG A 74 -10.02 7.06 -3.73
N ASN A 75 -9.44 8.01 -4.44
CA ASN A 75 -8.73 7.75 -5.68
C ASN A 75 -7.26 7.45 -5.37
N TRP A 76 -6.72 6.46 -6.04
CA TRP A 76 -5.37 5.95 -5.86
C TRP A 76 -4.67 5.85 -7.22
N LEU A 77 -3.35 6.00 -7.19
CA LEU A 77 -2.46 5.80 -8.33
C LEU A 77 -1.44 4.74 -7.98
N MET A 78 -1.14 3.85 -8.92
CA MET A 78 0.00 2.94 -8.84
C MET A 78 0.64 2.76 -10.22
N ASN A 79 1.91 2.40 -10.26
CA ASN A 79 2.55 1.91 -11.48
C ASN A 79 1.94 0.55 -11.87
N SER A 80 1.98 0.21 -13.16
CA SER A 80 1.42 -1.05 -13.66
C SER A 80 2.16 -2.30 -13.17
N ASP A 81 3.39 -2.16 -12.69
CA ASP A 81 4.16 -3.21 -12.01
C ASP A 81 3.77 -3.39 -10.52
N GLY A 82 2.81 -2.60 -10.03
CA GLY A 82 2.34 -2.61 -8.64
C GLY A 82 3.17 -1.75 -7.68
N SER A 83 4.25 -1.12 -8.14
CA SER A 83 5.04 -0.19 -7.33
C SER A 83 4.38 1.20 -7.27
N GLY A 84 4.89 2.06 -6.38
CA GLY A 84 4.45 3.47 -6.34
C GLY A 84 3.00 3.70 -5.91
N LEU A 85 2.36 2.73 -5.26
CA LEU A 85 0.99 2.86 -4.76
C LEU A 85 0.89 4.03 -3.76
N HIS A 86 0.03 5.00 -4.06
CA HIS A 86 -0.32 6.07 -3.14
C HIS A 86 -1.73 6.60 -3.39
N GLN A 87 -2.33 7.15 -2.33
CA GLN A 87 -3.62 7.82 -2.42
C GLN A 87 -3.41 9.22 -3.01
N ILE A 88 -4.31 9.64 -3.90
CA ILE A 88 -4.39 11.04 -4.32
C ILE A 88 -4.86 11.87 -3.12
N ALA A 89 -4.15 12.95 -2.84
CA ALA A 89 -4.31 13.73 -1.61
C ALA A 89 -5.67 14.46 -1.55
N ASP A 90 -6.14 14.97 -2.69
CA ASP A 90 -7.42 15.66 -2.74
C ASP A 90 -8.59 14.67 -2.70
N THR A 91 -9.27 14.65 -1.55
CA THR A 91 -10.39 13.75 -1.29
C THR A 91 -11.72 14.21 -1.90
N THR A 92 -11.75 15.37 -2.56
CA THR A 92 -12.96 15.93 -3.21
C THR A 92 -13.07 15.54 -4.68
N ILE A 93 -12.05 14.85 -5.21
CA ILE A 93 -12.06 14.32 -6.57
C ILE A 93 -13.03 13.14 -6.64
N GLY A 94 -13.90 13.18 -7.64
CA GLY A 94 -14.86 12.13 -7.97
C GLY A 94 -14.41 11.32 -9.19
N GLU A 95 -15.21 11.39 -10.24
CA GLU A 95 -14.97 10.77 -11.55
C GLU A 95 -13.63 11.25 -12.13
N ILE A 96 -12.90 10.34 -12.77
CA ILE A 96 -11.58 10.57 -13.34
C ILE A 96 -11.56 9.96 -14.75
N GLU A 97 -10.97 10.67 -15.69
CA GLU A 97 -10.71 10.18 -17.03
C GLU A 97 -9.34 10.64 -17.54
N LEU A 98 -8.56 9.71 -18.07
CA LEU A 98 -7.27 9.99 -18.69
C LEU A 98 -7.47 10.41 -20.15
N SER A 99 -6.75 11.46 -20.53
CA SER A 99 -6.57 11.84 -21.94
C SER A 99 -5.84 10.75 -22.72
N THR A 100 -6.01 10.75 -24.04
CA THR A 100 -5.41 9.76 -24.96
C THR A 100 -3.88 9.69 -24.83
N ASP A 101 -3.21 10.81 -24.52
CA ASP A 101 -1.76 10.88 -24.32
C ASP A 101 -1.30 10.53 -22.90
N SER A 102 -2.24 10.25 -21.99
CA SER A 102 -2.01 9.91 -20.57
C SER A 102 -1.25 10.97 -19.76
N ARG A 103 -1.19 12.22 -20.23
CA ARG A 103 -0.55 13.33 -19.50
C ARG A 103 -1.54 14.19 -18.75
N THR A 104 -2.76 14.25 -19.26
CA THR A 104 -3.83 15.09 -18.75
C THR A 104 -4.94 14.23 -18.16
N VAL A 105 -5.49 14.67 -17.04
CA VAL A 105 -6.62 14.06 -16.36
C VAL A 105 -7.77 15.06 -16.32
N ALA A 106 -8.94 14.63 -16.78
CA ALA A 106 -10.20 15.30 -16.47
C ALA A 106 -10.78 14.68 -15.21
N CYS A 107 -11.28 15.49 -14.28
CA CYS A 107 -11.91 15.00 -13.08
C CYS A 107 -13.05 15.89 -12.59
N THR A 108 -14.02 15.30 -11.89
CA THR A 108 -15.00 16.08 -11.13
C THR A 108 -14.44 16.42 -9.77
N ARG A 109 -14.61 17.67 -9.33
CA ARG A 109 -14.09 18.14 -8.03
C ARG A 109 -15.02 19.21 -7.48
N ASN A 110 -15.58 18.97 -6.29
CA ASN A 110 -16.63 19.82 -5.70
C ASN A 110 -17.83 20.10 -6.63
N GLY A 111 -18.07 19.20 -7.58
CA GLY A 111 -19.19 19.22 -8.49
C GLY A 111 -19.01 19.92 -9.83
N ASP A 112 -17.84 20.51 -10.06
CA ASP A 112 -17.45 21.02 -11.37
C ASP A 112 -16.40 20.13 -12.03
N ILE A 113 -16.13 20.38 -13.32
CA ILE A 113 -15.08 19.74 -14.09
C ILE A 113 -13.77 20.52 -13.95
N PHE A 114 -12.70 19.79 -13.67
CA PHE A 114 -11.35 20.29 -13.62
C PHE A 114 -10.43 19.47 -14.52
N ILE A 115 -9.37 20.12 -15.00
CA ILE A 115 -8.23 19.49 -15.65
C ILE A 115 -7.02 19.56 -14.72
N THR A 116 -6.23 18.49 -14.69
CA THR A 116 -4.96 18.40 -13.98
C THR A 116 -3.98 17.51 -14.75
N ASP A 117 -2.74 17.45 -14.31
CA ASP A 117 -1.79 16.45 -14.77
C ASP A 117 -1.86 15.19 -13.89
N THR A 118 -1.08 14.16 -14.22
CA THR A 118 -1.05 12.90 -13.47
C THR A 118 -0.48 13.01 -12.05
N SER A 119 0.12 14.15 -11.69
CA SER A 119 0.60 14.39 -10.32
C SER A 119 -0.51 14.85 -9.37
N PHE A 120 -1.65 15.32 -9.91
CA PHE A 120 -2.75 15.90 -9.14
C PHE A 120 -2.33 17.05 -8.22
N ALA A 121 -1.24 17.76 -8.56
CA ALA A 121 -0.72 18.85 -7.75
C ALA A 121 -1.46 20.18 -8.00
N THR A 122 -1.86 20.42 -9.25
CA THR A 122 -2.51 21.68 -9.67
C THR A 122 -3.73 21.42 -10.51
N PHE A 123 -4.79 22.21 -10.32
CA PHE A 123 -6.07 22.02 -10.99
C PHE A 123 -6.51 23.30 -11.69
N GLU A 124 -6.94 23.17 -12.95
CA GLU A 124 -7.61 24.22 -13.71
C GLU A 124 -9.11 23.90 -13.77
N ARG A 125 -9.96 24.86 -13.41
CA ARG A 125 -11.41 24.68 -13.48
C ARG A 125 -11.91 24.99 -14.89
N VAL A 126 -12.61 24.04 -15.51
CA VAL A 126 -13.15 24.21 -16.86
C VAL A 126 -14.55 24.82 -16.83
N THR A 127 -15.35 24.41 -15.86
CA THR A 127 -16.78 24.70 -15.81
C THR A 127 -17.18 25.36 -14.50
N LYS A 128 -18.27 26.12 -14.52
CA LYS A 128 -18.85 26.75 -13.34
C LYS A 128 -20.35 26.87 -13.52
N THR A 129 -21.06 25.78 -13.28
CA THR A 129 -22.52 25.73 -13.41
C THR A 129 -23.19 25.66 -12.03
N GLN A 130 -24.52 25.73 -12.02
CA GLN A 130 -25.32 25.62 -10.80
C GLN A 130 -25.68 24.16 -10.46
N SER A 131 -25.17 23.18 -11.22
CA SER A 131 -25.54 21.77 -11.11
C SER A 131 -24.31 20.89 -10.99
N TRP A 132 -24.48 19.69 -10.47
CA TRP A 132 -23.44 18.68 -10.48
C TRP A 132 -23.14 18.23 -11.90
N GLU A 133 -21.86 18.27 -12.26
CA GLU A 133 -21.35 17.84 -13.56
C GLU A 133 -20.68 16.46 -13.44
N GLY A 134 -20.72 15.70 -14.53
CA GLY A 134 -20.16 14.35 -14.62
C GLY A 134 -20.38 13.74 -16.01
N GLY A 135 -20.04 12.46 -16.16
CA GLY A 135 -20.04 11.79 -17.45
C GLY A 135 -18.88 12.27 -18.32
N LEU A 136 -17.70 12.40 -17.72
CA LEU A 136 -16.49 12.92 -18.36
C LEU A 136 -16.10 12.01 -19.52
N ARG A 137 -15.92 12.61 -20.71
CA ARG A 137 -15.37 11.95 -21.89
C ARG A 137 -14.41 12.86 -22.65
N TRP A 138 -13.19 12.39 -22.90
CA TRP A 138 -12.28 13.00 -23.85
C TRP A 138 -12.76 12.74 -25.27
N SER A 139 -12.59 13.73 -26.15
CA SER A 139 -12.76 13.51 -27.59
C SER A 139 -11.63 12.60 -28.11
N PRO A 140 -11.90 11.76 -29.11
CA PRO A 140 -10.88 10.94 -29.77
C PRO A 140 -9.71 11.75 -30.35
#